data_AF-A0A940RBV7-F1
#
_entry.id   AF-A0A940RBV7-F1
#
_cell.length_a   1.000
_cell.length_b   1.000
_cell.length_c   1.000
_cell.angle_alpha   90.00
_cell.angle_beta   90.00
_cell.angle_gamma   90.00
#
_symmetry.space_group_name_H-M   'P 1'
#
loop_
_entity.id
_entity.type
_entity.pdbx_description
1 polymer ?
#
loop_
_entity_poly.entity_id
_entity_poly.type
_entity_poly.pdbx_seq_one_letter_code
_entity_poly.pdbx_strand_id
1 'polypeptide(L)' 'MNELINQIVEKTGIPADKAQQVLGVVAGYVKQKFPAFGGQIDSVLGTSGGQAGGAAGGSGNPLGDIGSKLGF' A
#
# COMPACT_ATOMS: atom_id res chain seq x y z
N MET A 1 1.01 -3.68 -10.07
CA MET A 1 0.16 -4.77 -9.53
C MET A 1 -0.14 -5.86 -10.57
N ASN A 2 -0.60 -5.53 -11.79
CA ASN A 2 -0.88 -6.54 -12.84
C ASN A 2 0.30 -7.44 -13.20
N GLU A 3 1.51 -6.89 -13.30
CA GLU A 3 2.70 -7.68 -13.62
C GLU A 3 3.04 -8.70 -12.51
N LEU A 4 3.00 -8.26 -11.24
CA LEU A 4 3.20 -9.13 -10.07
C LEU A 4 2.14 -10.24 -9.99
N ILE A 5 0.88 -9.88 -10.24
CA ILE A 5 -0.23 -10.83 -10.28
C ILE A 5 -0.01 -11.84 -11.40
N ASN A 6 0.34 -11.40 -12.62
CA ASN A 6 0.63 -12.30 -13.73
C ASN A 6 1.81 -13.23 -13.43
N GLN A 7 2.90 -12.72 -12.84
CA GLN A 7 4.03 -13.56 -12.45
C GLN A 7 3.62 -14.60 -11.40
N ILE A 8 2.77 -14.25 -10.43
CA ILE A 8 2.26 -15.19 -9.44
C ILE A 8 1.38 -16.24 -10.14
N VAL A 9 0.42 -15.81 -10.96
CA VAL A 9 -0.47 -16.71 -11.71
C VAL A 9 0.32 -17.67 -12.60
N GLU A 10 1.32 -17.19 -13.34
CA GLU A 10 2.18 -18.02 -14.20
C GLU A 10 3.07 -18.99 -13.39
N LYS A 11 3.66 -18.53 -12.27
CA LYS A 11 4.62 -19.33 -11.49
C LYS A 11 3.95 -20.32 -10.56
N THR A 12 2.73 -20.03 -10.10
CA THR A 12 2.03 -20.82 -9.08
C THR A 12 0.73 -21.47 -9.57
N GLY A 13 0.22 -21.07 -10.75
CA GLY A 13 -1.03 -21.58 -11.33
C GLY A 13 -2.29 -21.14 -10.60
N ILE A 14 -2.17 -20.19 -9.67
CA ILE A 14 -3.27 -19.74 -8.82
C ILE A 14 -4.09 -18.67 -9.58
N PRO A 15 -5.43 -18.68 -9.53
CA PRO A 15 -6.26 -17.64 -10.15
C PRO A 15 -5.94 -16.23 -9.62
N ALA A 16 -6.06 -15.22 -10.49
CA ALA A 16 -5.68 -13.83 -10.21
C ALA A 16 -6.33 -13.25 -8.94
N ASP A 17 -7.58 -13.63 -8.66
CA ASP A 17 -8.31 -13.20 -7.45
C ASP A 17 -7.64 -13.68 -6.16
N LYS A 18 -7.07 -14.89 -6.20
CA LYS A 18 -6.34 -15.48 -5.09
C LYS A 18 -4.91 -14.94 -5.02
N ALA A 19 -4.30 -14.62 -6.16
CA ALA A 19 -2.99 -13.95 -6.19
C ALA A 19 -3.04 -12.57 -5.49
N GLN A 20 -4.11 -11.79 -5.67
CA GLN A 20 -4.31 -10.55 -4.92
C GLN A 20 -4.42 -10.77 -3.41
N GLN A 21 -5.17 -11.80 -2.98
CA GLN A 21 -5.29 -12.14 -1.55
C GLN A 21 -3.93 -12.54 -0.96
N VAL A 22 -3.16 -13.37 -1.66
CA VAL A 22 -1.81 -13.77 -1.24
C VAL A 22 -0.87 -12.58 -1.15
N LEU A 23 -0.91 -11.68 -2.14
CA LEU A 23 -0.08 -10.48 -2.15
C LEU A 23 -0.39 -9.57 -0.95
N GLY A 24 -1.66 -9.44 -0.56
CA GLY A 24 -2.07 -8.71 0.64
C GLY A 24 -1.55 -9.32 1.95
N VAL A 25 -1.61 -10.66 2.08
CA VAL A 25 -1.08 -11.37 3.27
C VAL A 25 0.44 -11.24 3.36
N VAL A 26 1.15 -11.44 2.24
CA VAL A 26 2.61 -11.31 2.19
C VAL A 26 3.03 -9.87 2.44
N ALA A 27 2.33 -8.89 1.85
CA ALA A 27 2.59 -7.48 2.10
C ALA A 27 2.43 -7.11 3.57
N GLY A 28 1.37 -7.59 4.23
CA GLY A 28 1.16 -7.39 5.67
C GLY A 28 2.29 -8.01 6.50
N TYR A 29 2.70 -9.23 6.16
CA TYR A 29 3.79 -9.92 6.84
C TYR A 29 5.14 -9.20 6.66
N VAL A 30 5.46 -8.75 5.43
CA VAL A 30 6.70 -8.02 5.14
C VAL A 30 6.71 -6.65 5.80
N LYS A 31 5.59 -5.92 5.82
CA LYS A 31 5.46 -4.65 6.58
C LYS A 31 5.71 -4.85 8.08
N GLN A 32 5.21 -5.95 8.65
CA GLN A 32 5.38 -6.27 10.07
C GLN A 32 6.83 -6.66 10.41
N LYS A 33 7.53 -7.36 9.51
CA LYS A 33 8.93 -7.79 9.72
C LYS A 33 9.95 -6.73 9.33
N PHE A 34 9.64 -5.92 8.33
CA PHE A 34 10.53 -4.93 7.73
C PHE A 34 9.79 -3.60 7.50
N PRO A 35 9.48 -2.86 8.58
CA PRO A 35 8.72 -1.60 8.48
C PRO A 35 9.45 -0.52 7.67
N ALA A 36 10.79 -0.59 7.58
CA ALA A 36 11.60 0.32 6.76
C ALA A 36 11.24 0.31 5.26
N PHE A 37 10.71 -0.80 4.74
CA PHE A 37 10.25 -0.92 3.35
C PHE A 37 8.74 -0.72 3.19
N GLY A 38 8.02 -0.43 4.28
CA GLY A 38 6.56 -0.37 4.31
C GLY A 38 5.98 0.63 3.30
N GLY A 39 6.61 1.80 3.15
CA GLY A 39 6.20 2.81 2.17
C GLY A 39 6.39 2.37 0.71
N GLN A 40 7.48 1.68 0.38
CA GLN A 40 7.70 1.16 -0.99
C GLN A 40 6.71 0.04 -1.32
N ILE A 41 6.43 -0.84 -0.36
CA ILE A 41 5.43 -1.90 -0.49
C ILE A 41 4.04 -1.27 -0.72
N ASP A 42 3.74 -0.18 0.00
CA ASP A 42 2.50 0.59 -0.15
C ASP A 42 2.36 1.25 -1.54
N SER A 43 3.45 1.80 -2.07
CA SER A 43 3.49 2.35 -3.43
C SER A 43 3.29 1.27 -4.49
N VAL A 44 3.88 0.09 -4.32
CA VAL A 44 3.77 -1.03 -5.28
C VAL A 44 2.39 -1.69 -5.25
N LEU A 45 1.77 -1.78 -4.07
CA LEU A 45 0.39 -2.26 -3.90
C LEU A 45 -0.66 -1.24 -4.33
N GLY A 46 -0.27 0.00 -4.64
CA GLY A 46 -1.19 1.07 -4.95
C GLY A 46 -2.05 1.50 -3.75
N THR A 47 -1.73 1.05 -2.54
CA THR A 47 -2.40 1.49 -1.31
C THR A 47 -2.07 2.94 -0.96
N SER A 48 -1.06 3.51 -1.63
CA SER A 48 -0.72 4.94 -1.59
C SER A 48 -1.82 5.86 -2.18
N GLY A 49 -2.95 5.32 -2.67
CA GLY A 49 -4.09 6.07 -3.19
C GLY A 49 -5.46 5.72 -2.62
N GLY A 50 -5.57 4.88 -1.57
CA GLY A 50 -6.89 4.32 -1.24
C GLY A 50 -7.02 3.62 0.10
N GLN A 51 -6.52 4.22 1.18
CA GLN A 51 -6.99 3.87 2.53
C GLN A 51 -6.98 5.10 3.45
N ALA A 52 -7.65 6.15 2.99
CA ALA A 52 -8.23 7.16 3.88
C ALA A 52 -9.51 6.56 4.50
N GLY A 53 -9.33 5.71 5.50
CA GLY A 53 -10.43 5.02 6.17
C GLY A 53 -10.06 4.64 7.59
N GLY A 54 -10.07 5.64 8.48
CA GLY A 54 -10.22 5.43 9.92
C GLY A 54 -8.95 5.46 10.76
N ALA A 55 -8.77 6.61 11.43
CA ALA A 55 -8.12 6.79 12.72
C ALA A 55 -6.57 6.78 12.84
N ALA A 56 -6.08 8.01 12.98
CA ALA A 56 -5.09 8.46 13.98
C ALA A 56 -3.58 8.30 13.68
N GLY A 57 -2.98 9.42 13.26
CA GLY A 57 -1.65 9.81 13.74
C GLY A 57 -0.64 10.30 12.71
N GLY A 58 -0.79 11.56 12.27
CA GLY A 58 0.37 12.40 11.91
C GLY A 58 1.09 12.12 10.59
N SER A 59 0.43 12.37 9.46
CA SER A 59 1.13 12.75 8.23
C SER A 59 0.29 13.77 7.48
N GLY A 60 0.07 14.92 8.12
CA GLY A 60 -0.38 16.11 7.42
C GLY A 60 0.79 16.60 6.59
N ASN A 61 0.69 16.54 5.27
CA ASN A 61 1.61 17.23 4.37
C ASN A 61 1.84 18.63 4.94
N PRO A 62 3.08 19.01 5.32
CA PRO A 62 3.34 20.31 5.92
C PRO A 62 2.85 21.45 5.03
N LEU A 63 2.82 21.24 3.72
CA LEU A 63 2.29 22.17 2.74
C LEU A 63 0.76 22.38 2.81
N GLY A 64 -0.01 21.35 3.16
CA GLY A 64 -1.47 21.45 3.32
C GLY A 64 -1.89 22.03 4.67
N ASP A 65 -1.14 21.74 5.74
CA ASP A 65 -1.35 22.36 7.05
C ASP A 65 -0.99 23.86 7.01
N ILE A 66 0.04 24.23 6.25
CA ILE A 66 0.42 25.63 6.01
C ILE A 66 -0.65 26.35 5.17
N GLY A 67 -1.17 25.73 4.10
CA GLY A 67 -2.27 26.31 3.32
C GLY A 67 -3.53 26.57 4.15
N SER A 68 -3.90 25.61 4.99
CA SER A 68 -5.06 25.71 5.89
C SER A 68 -4.90 26.78 6.96
N LYS A 69 -3.69 26.97 7.49
CA LYS A 69 -3.38 28.01 8.49
C LYS A 69 -3.28 29.41 7.91
N LEU A 70 -2.93 29.52 6.63
CA LEU A 70 -2.80 30.80 5.93
C LEU A 70 -4.08 31.19 5.16
N GLY A 71 -5.10 30.31 5.16
CA GLY A 71 -6.41 30.61 4.56
C GLY A 71 -6.39 30.65 3.03
N PHE A 72 -5.51 29.88 2.40
CA PHE A 72 -5.46 29.69 0.94
C PHE A 72 -6.12 28.38 0.53
#